data_AF-A0A3Q3M6M2-F1
#
_entry.id   AF-A0A3Q3M6M2-F1
#
_cell.length_a   1.000
_cell.length_b   1.000
_cell.length_c   1.000
_cell.angle_alpha   90.00
_cell.angle_beta   90.00
_cell.angle_gamma   90.00
#
_symmetry.space_group_name_H-M   'P 1'
#
loop_
_entity.id
_entity.type
_entity.pdbx_description
1 polymer ?
#
loop_
_entity_poly.entity_id
_entity_poly.type
_entity_poly.pdbx_seq_one_letter_code
_entity_poly.pdbx_strand_id
1 'polypeptide(L)'
;MSLQKHSHPQLFPGDIVEYPRNKFFSHFAVFYGERDGVPYVAHLTCRDSDSKLPRFGRALRSEVKLDPLEMLGKNYKVNNMLDPTFSARDFHSVVKPAIEDMMGREVTFDILFHNSEHQATLFRYGVKKSEQIERIYEHIMPTWKKLFDEKKL
;
A
#
# COMPACT_ATOMS: atom_id res chain seq x y z
N MET A 1 13.90 -29.41 -22.23
CA MET A 1 13.33 -28.05 -22.21
C MET A 1 12.86 -27.78 -20.78
N SER A 2 13.60 -26.96 -20.03
CA SER A 2 13.27 -26.66 -18.63
C SER A 2 12.18 -25.59 -18.61
N LEU A 3 11.01 -25.92 -18.07
CA LEU A 3 9.96 -24.96 -17.75
C LEU A 3 10.53 -24.00 -16.70
N GLN A 4 10.77 -22.74 -17.10
CA GLN A 4 10.98 -21.65 -16.16
C GLN A 4 9.71 -21.51 -15.32
N LYS A 5 9.66 -22.20 -14.18
CA LYS A 5 8.76 -21.84 -13.09
C LYS A 5 9.21 -20.45 -12.64
N HIS A 6 8.48 -19.42 -13.06
CA HIS A 6 8.52 -18.15 -12.37
C HIS A 6 8.13 -18.44 -10.92
N SER A 7 9.13 -18.59 -10.05
CA SER A 7 8.95 -18.76 -8.62
C SER A 7 8.47 -17.43 -8.05
N HIS A 8 7.22 -17.10 -8.36
CA HIS A 8 6.48 -16.10 -7.63
C HIS A 8 6.49 -16.54 -6.16
N PRO A 9 6.79 -15.63 -5.21
CA PRO A 9 6.71 -15.96 -3.80
C PRO A 9 5.32 -16.55 -3.52
N GLN A 10 5.26 -17.58 -2.67
CA GLN A 10 3.98 -18.17 -2.29
C GLN A 10 3.15 -17.08 -1.58
N LEU A 11 2.06 -16.66 -2.23
CA LEU A 11 1.17 -15.61 -1.77
C LEU A 11 -0.04 -16.24 -1.07
N PHE A 12 -0.33 -15.76 0.14
CA PHE A 12 -1.52 -16.18 0.89
C PHE A 12 -2.50 -15.02 1.03
N PRO A 13 -3.82 -15.26 0.93
CA PRO A 13 -4.80 -14.20 1.10
C PRO A 13 -4.60 -13.44 2.42
N GLY A 14 -4.54 -12.12 2.35
CA GLY A 14 -4.21 -11.24 3.48
C GLY A 14 -2.73 -10.83 3.56
N ASP A 15 -1.84 -11.40 2.74
CA ASP A 15 -0.45 -10.95 2.66
C ASP A 15 -0.34 -9.53 2.11
N ILE A 16 0.53 -8.73 2.73
CA ILE A 16 0.89 -7.43 2.20
C ILE A 16 1.91 -7.63 1.08
N VAL A 17 1.60 -7.10 -0.09
CA VAL A 17 2.44 -7.11 -1.27
C VAL A 17 3.05 -5.73 -1.45
N GLU A 18 4.38 -5.66 -1.45
CA GLU A 18 5.14 -4.44 -1.71
C GLU A 18 5.61 -4.41 -3.17
N TYR A 19 5.35 -3.28 -3.83
CA TYR A 19 5.80 -2.95 -5.17
C TYR A 19 6.82 -1.80 -5.10
N PRO A 20 8.13 -2.09 -5.12
CA PRO A 20 9.15 -1.05 -5.10
C PRO A 20 9.01 -0.12 -6.32
N ARG A 21 8.93 1.20 -6.10
CA ARG A 21 8.85 2.20 -7.19
C ARG A 21 10.14 2.99 -7.32
N ASN A 22 10.66 3.50 -6.21
CA ASN A 22 11.92 4.23 -6.16
C ASN A 22 12.63 4.00 -4.81
N LYS A 23 13.76 4.68 -4.58
CA LYS A 23 14.59 4.49 -3.38
C LYS A 23 13.86 4.76 -2.07
N PHE A 24 12.86 5.62 -2.07
CA PHE A 24 12.15 6.07 -0.87
C PHE A 24 10.74 5.51 -0.79
N PHE A 25 10.07 5.34 -1.93
CA PHE A 25 8.67 4.97 -2.00
C PHE A 25 8.47 3.64 -2.73
N SER A 26 7.74 2.77 -2.06
CA SER A 26 7.07 1.58 -2.56
C SER A 26 5.55 1.78 -2.50
N HIS A 27 4.84 1.11 -3.39
CA HIS A 27 3.39 1.01 -3.35
C HIS A 27 2.99 -0.30 -2.68
N PHE A 28 1.92 -0.31 -1.89
CA PHE A 28 1.49 -1.48 -1.14
C PHE A 28 0.07 -1.91 -1.52
N ALA A 29 -0.15 -3.21 -1.45
CA ALA A 29 -1.45 -3.84 -1.66
C ALA A 29 -1.62 -5.01 -0.69
N VAL A 30 -2.84 -5.53 -0.57
CA VAL A 30 -3.14 -6.76 0.15
C VAL A 30 -3.57 -7.81 -0.85
N PHE A 31 -2.94 -8.98 -0.83
CA PHE A 31 -3.32 -10.10 -1.68
C PHE A 31 -4.72 -10.58 -1.31
N TYR A 32 -5.63 -10.53 -2.28
CA TYR A 32 -7.03 -10.88 -2.07
C TYR A 32 -7.29 -12.36 -2.39
N GLY A 33 -6.44 -12.98 -3.21
CA GLY A 33 -6.60 -14.34 -3.68
C GLY A 33 -6.75 -14.42 -5.18
N GLU A 34 -7.06 -15.61 -5.68
CA GLU A 34 -7.17 -15.92 -7.10
C GLU A 34 -8.63 -15.99 -7.54
N ARG A 35 -8.94 -15.45 -8.72
CA ARG A 35 -10.24 -15.57 -9.39
C ARG A 35 -9.99 -15.98 -10.83
N ASP A 36 -10.60 -17.08 -11.26
CA ASP A 36 -10.49 -17.62 -12.63
C ASP A 36 -9.04 -17.79 -13.13
N GLY A 37 -8.12 -18.23 -12.27
CA GLY A 37 -6.70 -18.39 -12.64
C GLY A 37 -5.85 -17.12 -12.49
N VAL A 38 -6.47 -15.99 -12.13
CA VAL A 38 -5.81 -14.68 -12.07
C VAL A 38 -5.67 -14.21 -10.62
N PRO A 39 -4.45 -13.90 -10.15
CA PRO A 39 -4.23 -13.35 -8.81
C PRO A 39 -4.66 -11.88 -8.73
N TYR A 40 -5.39 -11.52 -7.67
CA TYR A 40 -5.87 -10.15 -7.43
C TYR A 40 -5.31 -9.57 -6.12
N VAL A 41 -5.14 -8.25 -6.12
CA VAL A 41 -4.72 -7.48 -4.95
C VAL A 41 -5.64 -6.28 -4.74
N ALA A 42 -5.91 -5.98 -3.47
CA ALA A 42 -6.61 -4.79 -3.05
C ALA A 42 -5.61 -3.69 -2.70
N HIS A 43 -5.74 -2.50 -3.28
CA HIS A 43 -4.85 -1.38 -2.99
C HIS A 43 -5.56 -0.04 -3.03
N LEU A 44 -5.03 0.92 -2.26
CA LEU A 44 -5.46 2.31 -2.33
C LEU A 44 -4.82 2.98 -3.55
N THR A 45 -5.64 3.55 -4.43
CA THR A 45 -5.16 4.27 -5.62
C THR A 45 -5.90 5.59 -5.81
N CYS A 46 -5.29 6.54 -6.49
CA CYS A 46 -5.93 7.80 -6.85
C CYS A 46 -6.73 7.62 -8.15
N ARG A 47 -7.99 8.09 -8.18
CA ARG A 47 -8.80 8.05 -9.41
C ARG A 47 -8.26 8.96 -10.50
N ASP A 48 -7.69 10.09 -10.09
CA ASP A 48 -7.12 11.09 -11.00
C ASP A 48 -5.65 10.76 -11.26
N SER A 49 -5.37 9.76 -12.11
CA SER A 49 -4.02 9.42 -12.57
C SER A 49 -3.29 10.57 -13.28
N ASP A 50 -4.02 11.61 -13.68
CA ASP A 50 -3.50 12.87 -14.26
C ASP A 50 -3.25 13.98 -13.22
N SER A 51 -3.65 13.79 -11.97
CA SER A 51 -3.30 14.73 -10.92
C SER A 51 -1.87 14.46 -10.46
N LYS A 52 -0.92 15.29 -10.94
CA LYS A 52 0.32 15.58 -10.21
C LYS A 52 -0.03 15.57 -8.73
N LEU A 53 0.63 14.72 -7.91
CA LEU A 53 0.50 14.67 -6.45
C LEU A 53 0.03 16.04 -5.96
N PRO A 54 -1.25 16.21 -5.58
CA PRO A 54 -1.79 17.54 -5.40
C PRO A 54 -0.97 18.27 -4.34
N ARG A 55 -0.91 19.60 -4.45
CA ARG A 55 -0.14 20.49 -3.57
C ARG A 55 -0.16 19.94 -2.13
N PHE A 56 1.02 19.63 -1.57
CA PHE A 56 1.24 19.02 -0.24
C PHE A 56 1.05 17.49 -0.11
N GLY A 57 1.03 16.72 -1.19
CA GLY A 57 1.09 15.25 -1.12
C GLY A 57 -0.23 14.56 -0.73
N ARG A 58 -1.37 15.20 -0.99
CA ARG A 58 -2.72 14.70 -0.70
C ARG A 58 -3.53 14.53 -1.97
N ALA A 59 -4.31 13.47 -2.11
CA ALA A 59 -5.32 13.34 -3.16
C ALA A 59 -6.70 13.10 -2.54
N LEU A 60 -7.65 13.97 -2.86
CA LEU A 60 -8.98 13.97 -2.23
C LEU A 60 -9.91 12.89 -2.79
N ARG A 61 -9.61 12.37 -3.98
CA ARG A 61 -10.41 11.38 -4.71
C ARG A 61 -9.60 10.11 -4.95
N SER A 62 -9.37 9.37 -3.87
CA SER A 62 -8.74 8.05 -3.92
C SER A 62 -9.74 6.98 -3.52
N GLU A 63 -9.49 5.74 -3.90
CA GLU A 63 -10.36 4.62 -3.56
C GLU A 63 -9.55 3.34 -3.41
N VAL A 64 -10.12 2.35 -2.72
CA VAL A 64 -9.60 0.98 -2.73
C VAL A 64 -10.11 0.27 -3.98
N LYS A 65 -9.19 -0.19 -4.83
CA LYS A 65 -9.49 -1.01 -6.01
C LYS A 65 -9.00 -2.43 -5.83
N LEU A 66 -9.66 -3.34 -6.52
CA LEU A 66 -9.24 -4.71 -6.70
C LEU A 66 -8.76 -4.89 -8.14
N ASP A 67 -7.45 -4.99 -8.32
CA ASP A 67 -6.82 -5.10 -9.64
C ASP A 67 -5.95 -6.37 -9.72
N PRO A 68 -5.67 -6.90 -10.92
CA PRO A 68 -4.76 -8.02 -11.08
C PRO A 68 -3.38 -7.71 -10.49
N LEU A 69 -2.79 -8.66 -9.78
CA LEU A 69 -1.47 -8.56 -9.11
C LEU A 69 -0.39 -7.97 -10.05
N GLU A 70 -0.35 -8.46 -11.29
CA GLU A 70 0.62 -8.06 -12.32
C GLU A 70 0.35 -6.67 -12.93
N MET A 71 -0.88 -6.14 -12.81
CA MET A 71 -1.22 -4.80 -13.30
C MET A 71 -0.49 -3.70 -12.51
N LEU A 72 -0.24 -3.93 -11.21
CA LEU A 72 0.49 -2.98 -10.37
C LEU A 72 1.99 -3.00 -10.68
N GLY A 73 2.53 -4.11 -11.16
CA GLY A 73 3.91 -4.24 -11.61
C GLY A 73 4.44 -5.66 -11.46
N LYS A 74 5.45 -6.00 -12.28
CA LYS A 74 6.06 -7.35 -12.29
C LYS A 74 7.02 -7.61 -11.12
N ASN A 75 7.56 -6.54 -10.55
CA ASN A 75 8.49 -6.62 -9.42
C ASN A 75 7.73 -6.36 -8.13
N TYR A 76 7.48 -7.43 -7.37
CA TYR A 76 6.88 -7.36 -6.06
C TYR A 76 7.47 -8.40 -5.11
N LYS A 77 7.24 -8.19 -3.82
CA LYS A 77 7.59 -9.14 -2.76
C LYS A 77 6.50 -9.12 -1.68
N VAL A 78 6.35 -10.24 -0.97
CA VAL A 78 5.56 -10.27 0.25
C VAL A 78 6.32 -9.50 1.33
N ASN A 79 5.65 -8.59 2.01
CA ASN A 79 6.23 -7.79 3.09
C ASN A 79 5.23 -7.63 4.25
N ASN A 80 5.09 -8.67 5.06
CA ASN A 80 4.30 -8.63 6.28
C ASN A 80 5.12 -8.04 7.45
N MET A 81 5.54 -6.78 7.29
CA MET A 81 6.55 -6.13 8.15
C MET A 81 6.18 -6.09 9.65
N LEU A 82 4.88 -6.03 9.98
CA LEU A 82 4.42 -5.90 11.36
C LEU A 82 4.05 -7.23 12.05
N ASP A 83 4.12 -8.37 11.36
CA ASP A 83 3.83 -9.71 11.94
C ASP A 83 4.56 -9.98 13.29
N PRO A 84 5.80 -9.51 13.53
CA PRO A 84 6.46 -9.70 14.83
C PRO A 84 5.80 -8.96 16.01
N THR A 85 4.95 -7.96 15.73
CA THR A 85 4.37 -7.06 16.75
C THR A 85 2.85 -7.05 16.76
N PHE A 86 2.20 -7.36 15.63
CA PHE A 86 0.75 -7.42 15.48
C PHE A 86 0.36 -8.73 14.80
N SER A 87 -0.62 -9.42 15.37
CA SER A 87 -1.19 -10.61 14.74
C SER A 87 -1.98 -10.22 13.48
N ALA A 88 -1.80 -10.97 12.40
CA ALA A 88 -2.62 -10.85 11.21
C ALA A 88 -4.09 -11.17 11.55
N ARG A 89 -5.02 -10.37 11.04
CA ARG A 89 -6.45 -10.59 11.17
C ARG A 89 -6.90 -11.68 10.21
N ASP A 90 -7.96 -12.39 10.58
CA ASP A 90 -8.52 -13.44 9.74
C ASP A 90 -9.00 -12.88 8.39
N PHE A 91 -8.51 -13.47 7.31
CA PHE A 91 -8.76 -12.95 5.98
C PHE A 91 -10.25 -13.04 5.61
N HIS A 92 -10.88 -14.18 5.84
CA HIS A 92 -12.23 -14.47 5.34
C HIS A 92 -13.32 -13.72 6.12
N SER A 93 -13.17 -13.58 7.42
CA SER A 93 -14.18 -12.97 8.30
C SER A 93 -13.97 -11.47 8.56
N VAL A 94 -12.74 -10.96 8.41
CA VAL A 94 -12.42 -9.56 8.74
C VAL A 94 -11.86 -8.80 7.55
N VAL A 95 -10.74 -9.28 6.96
CA VAL A 95 -10.01 -8.50 5.95
C VAL A 95 -10.80 -8.37 4.65
N LYS A 96 -11.32 -9.48 4.13
CA LYS A 96 -12.08 -9.52 2.88
C LYS A 96 -13.36 -8.68 2.95
N PRO A 97 -14.24 -8.81 3.98
CA PRO A 97 -15.38 -7.91 4.12
C PRO A 97 -14.99 -6.44 4.25
N ALA A 98 -13.91 -6.12 4.97
CA ALA A 98 -13.44 -4.74 5.08
C ALA A 98 -12.93 -4.16 3.75
N ILE A 99 -12.27 -4.98 2.92
CA ILE A 99 -11.89 -4.58 1.55
C ILE A 99 -13.14 -4.32 0.72
N GLU A 100 -14.08 -5.26 0.70
CA GLU A 100 -15.33 -5.17 -0.08
C GLU A 100 -16.18 -3.95 0.33
N ASP A 101 -16.26 -3.66 1.62
CA ASP A 101 -16.96 -2.50 2.18
C ASP A 101 -16.32 -1.16 1.75
N MET A 102 -14.99 -1.14 1.62
CA MET A 102 -14.22 0.04 1.22
C MET A 102 -14.17 0.25 -0.30
N MET A 103 -14.40 -0.79 -1.11
CA MET A 103 -14.37 -0.68 -2.57
C MET A 103 -15.44 0.30 -3.07
N GLY A 104 -15.04 1.19 -3.98
CA GLY A 104 -15.92 2.21 -4.56
C GLY A 104 -16.21 3.43 -3.66
N ARG A 105 -15.73 3.43 -2.40
CA ARG A 105 -15.81 4.60 -1.52
C ARG A 105 -14.66 5.57 -1.81
N GLU A 106 -14.98 6.86 -1.85
CA GLU A 106 -13.96 7.89 -1.92
C GLU A 106 -13.31 8.11 -0.55
N VAL A 107 -11.99 8.04 -0.53
CA VAL A 107 -11.15 8.31 0.62
C VAL A 107 -10.06 9.31 0.24
N THR A 108 -9.59 10.07 1.22
CA THR A 108 -8.45 10.97 1.01
C THR A 108 -7.15 10.20 1.16
N PHE A 109 -6.36 10.14 0.09
CA PHE A 109 -4.96 9.75 0.18
C PHE A 109 -4.14 10.90 0.75
N ASP A 110 -3.27 10.56 1.69
CA ASP A 110 -2.28 11.49 2.26
C ASP A 110 -0.96 10.74 2.38
N ILE A 111 0.09 11.25 1.75
CA ILE A 111 1.39 10.58 1.72
C ILE A 111 1.93 10.28 3.13
N LEU A 112 1.68 11.17 4.11
CA LEU A 112 2.16 11.04 5.48
C LEU A 112 1.19 10.28 6.38
N PHE A 113 -0.12 10.45 6.19
CA PHE A 113 -1.12 9.99 7.17
C PHE A 113 -2.10 8.93 6.64
N HIS A 114 -2.21 8.73 5.32
CA HIS A 114 -3.14 7.78 4.70
C HIS A 114 -2.68 7.39 3.29
N ASN A 115 -1.52 6.74 3.20
CA ASN A 115 -1.00 6.20 1.95
C ASN A 115 -1.38 4.72 1.76
N SER A 116 -0.83 4.06 0.73
CA SER A 116 -1.14 2.65 0.45
C SER A 116 -0.62 1.67 1.50
N GLU A 117 0.51 1.95 2.16
CA GLU A 117 1.02 1.13 3.27
C GLU A 117 0.10 1.22 4.48
N HIS A 118 -0.33 2.42 4.84
CA HIS A 118 -1.30 2.63 5.92
C HIS A 118 -2.60 1.86 5.70
N GLN A 119 -3.09 1.82 4.45
CA GLN A 119 -4.30 1.09 4.12
C GLN A 119 -4.06 -0.43 4.19
N ALA A 120 -2.92 -0.92 3.71
CA ALA A 120 -2.56 -2.33 3.76
C ALA A 120 -2.38 -2.84 5.21
N THR A 121 -1.71 -2.07 6.07
CA THR A 121 -1.55 -2.40 7.49
C THR A 121 -2.87 -2.31 8.24
N LEU A 122 -3.73 -1.34 7.91
CA LEU A 122 -5.08 -1.27 8.47
C LEU A 122 -5.90 -2.52 8.12
N PHE A 123 -5.79 -3.02 6.89
CA PHE A 123 -6.44 -4.26 6.48
C PHE A 123 -5.85 -5.49 7.17
N ARG A 124 -4.53 -5.70 7.14
CA ARG A 124 -3.93 -6.92 7.70
C ARG A 124 -3.97 -6.96 9.23
N TYR A 125 -3.66 -5.85 9.90
CA TYR A 125 -3.43 -5.82 11.36
C TYR A 125 -4.48 -5.04 12.14
N GLY A 126 -5.31 -4.24 11.47
CA GLY A 126 -6.26 -3.34 12.14
C GLY A 126 -5.62 -2.07 12.70
N VAL A 127 -4.34 -1.80 12.39
CA VAL A 127 -3.62 -0.60 12.80
C VAL A 127 -3.12 0.16 11.57
N LYS A 128 -3.16 1.49 11.63
CA LYS A 128 -2.77 2.36 10.53
C LYS A 128 -1.32 2.80 10.71
N LYS A 129 -0.36 2.06 10.16
CA LYS A 129 1.09 2.33 10.26
C LYS A 129 1.79 2.26 8.91
N SER A 130 2.90 2.98 8.77
CA SER A 130 3.74 2.98 7.57
C SER A 130 5.21 3.09 7.95
N GLU A 131 5.97 2.00 7.79
CA GLU A 131 7.41 2.01 8.06
C GLU A 131 8.15 2.92 7.06
N GLN A 132 7.63 3.04 5.84
CA GLN A 132 8.19 3.93 4.84
C GLN A 132 8.18 5.38 5.33
N ILE A 133 7.05 5.84 5.89
CA ILE A 133 6.96 7.21 6.39
C ILE A 133 7.82 7.38 7.62
N GLU A 134 7.86 6.41 8.54
CA GLU A 134 8.77 6.47 9.69
C GLU A 134 10.24 6.66 9.24
N ARG A 135 10.69 5.88 8.25
CA ARG A 135 12.06 6.00 7.69
C ARG A 135 12.29 7.32 6.95
N ILE A 136 11.32 7.77 6.16
CA ILE A 136 11.45 9.04 5.41
C ILE A 136 11.43 10.21 6.37
N TYR A 137 10.62 10.18 7.43
CA TYR A 137 10.49 11.25 8.41
C TYR A 137 11.86 11.64 8.98
N GLU A 138 12.68 10.66 9.35
CA GLU A 138 14.06 10.87 9.82
C GLU A 138 14.93 11.64 8.80
N HIS A 139 14.72 11.43 7.51
CA HIS A 139 15.48 12.06 6.43
C HIS A 139 14.93 13.45 6.03
N ILE A 140 13.60 13.66 6.09
CA ILE A 140 12.97 14.94 5.69
C ILE A 140 12.90 15.94 6.84
N MET A 141 12.86 15.49 8.10
CA MET A 141 12.76 16.35 9.27
C MET A 141 13.87 17.41 9.37
N PRO A 142 15.16 17.09 9.10
CA PRO A 142 16.20 18.11 9.11
C PRO A 142 15.96 19.22 8.07
N THR A 143 15.49 18.85 6.88
CA THR A 143 15.20 19.77 5.78
C THR A 143 13.98 20.63 6.09
N TRP A 144 12.92 20.04 6.64
CA TRP A 144 11.70 20.77 7.02
C TRP A 144 11.95 21.71 8.21
N LYS A 145 12.68 21.24 9.23
CA LYS A 145 13.09 22.07 10.37
C LYS A 145 13.85 23.29 9.90
N LYS A 146 14.80 23.12 8.98
CA LYS A 146 15.53 24.24 8.36
C LYS A 146 14.62 25.22 7.63
N LEU A 147 13.62 24.75 6.88
CA LEU A 147 12.67 25.62 6.17
C LEU A 147 11.74 26.38 7.12
N PHE A 148 11.32 25.76 8.24
CA PHE A 148 10.57 26.40 9.31
C PHE A 148 11.41 27.46 10.04
N ASP A 149 12.64 27.13 10.39
CA ASP A 149 13.59 28.04 11.03
C ASP A 149 13.91 29.25 10.12
N GLU A 150 13.98 29.02 8.79
CA GLU A 150 14.18 30.05 7.78
C GLU A 150 12.90 30.83 7.38
N LYS A 151 11.72 30.49 7.94
CA LYS A 151 10.40 31.05 7.58
C LYS A 151 10.10 31.06 6.08
N LYS A 152 10.49 29.99 5.37
CA LYS A 152 10.31 29.85 3.91
C LYS A 152 9.09 28.99 3.51
N LEU A 153 8.25 28.64 4.48
CA LEU A 153 6.99 27.91 4.32
C LEU A 153 5.82 28.76 4.81
#